data_AF-A0A1G9PHS3-F1
#
_entry.id   AF-A0A1G9PHS3-F1
#
_cell.length_a   1.000
_cell.length_b   1.000
_cell.length_c   1.000
_cell.angle_alpha   90.00
_cell.angle_beta   90.00
_cell.angle_gamma   90.00
#
_symmetry.space_group_name_H-M   'P 1'
#
loop_
_entity.id
_entity.type
_entity.pdbx_description
1 polymer ?
#
loop_
_entity_poly.entity_id
_entity_poly.type
_entity_poly.pdbx_seq_one_letter_code
_entity_poly.pdbx_strand_id
1 'polypeptide(L)'
;MKLLKNKWALLSLNLAVGLAFFLITAPALQLKHMINILFYFGACWLFVGIFLWTVHGGFFDGVVYGFRKSFERSFKRNDYLSENDTVPSEKVSISFVKAACFQGFCLLVLMLILLTRFYAA
;
A
#
# COMPACT_ATOMS: atom_id res chain seq x y z
N MET A 1 -14.92 -13.66 1.28
CA MET A 1 -14.05 -12.47 1.07
C MET A 1 -14.57 -11.55 -0.06
N LYS A 2 -15.83 -11.09 -0.03
CA LYS A 2 -16.38 -10.16 -1.05
C LYS A 2 -16.01 -8.68 -0.79
N LEU A 3 -15.72 -8.34 0.47
CA LEU A 3 -15.38 -6.97 0.90
C LEU A 3 -14.06 -6.46 0.30
N LEU A 4 -13.05 -7.33 0.15
CA LEU A 4 -11.78 -6.99 -0.51
C LEU A 4 -11.93 -6.73 -2.02
N LYS A 5 -13.02 -7.23 -2.64
CA LYS A 5 -13.30 -7.01 -4.07
C LYS A 5 -13.91 -5.64 -4.33
N ASN A 6 -14.63 -5.07 -3.36
CA ASN A 6 -15.26 -3.77 -3.49
C ASN A 6 -14.37 -2.67 -2.88
N LYS A 7 -13.66 -1.95 -3.74
CA LYS A 7 -12.74 -0.85 -3.37
C LYS A 7 -13.43 0.21 -2.50
N TRP A 8 -14.71 0.46 -2.71
CA TRP A 8 -15.49 1.42 -1.94
C TRP A 8 -15.84 0.93 -0.53
N ALA A 9 -16.16 -0.37 -0.39
CA ALA A 9 -16.42 -0.96 0.92
C ALA A 9 -15.17 -0.99 1.81
N LEU A 10 -14.00 -1.19 1.20
CA LEU A 10 -12.72 -1.11 1.90
C LEU A 10 -12.39 0.32 2.32
N LEU A 11 -12.77 1.31 1.50
CA LEU A 11 -12.62 2.72 1.84
C LEU A 11 -13.54 3.15 2.98
N SER A 12 -14.81 2.74 2.95
CA SER A 12 -15.74 3.02 4.07
C SER A 12 -15.27 2.37 5.36
N LEU A 13 -14.68 1.17 5.28
CA LEU A 13 -14.09 0.51 6.45
C LEU A 13 -12.89 1.30 7.01
N ASN A 14 -11.95 1.72 6.16
CA ASN A 14 -10.82 2.55 6.58
C ASN A 14 -11.28 3.86 7.23
N LEU A 15 -12.30 4.52 6.66
CA LEU A 15 -12.88 5.73 7.25
C LEU A 15 -13.56 5.45 8.59
N ALA A 16 -14.33 4.37 8.70
CA ALA A 16 -14.98 3.99 9.95
C ALA A 16 -13.96 3.68 11.05
N VAL A 17 -12.88 2.96 10.72
CA VAL A 17 -11.78 2.68 11.66
C VAL A 17 -11.05 3.96 12.05
N GLY A 18 -10.73 4.83 11.08
CA GLY A 18 -10.09 6.12 11.36
C GLY A 18 -10.95 7.02 12.25
N LEU A 19 -12.26 7.04 12.03
CA LEU A 19 -13.22 7.81 12.83
C LEU A 19 -13.38 7.22 14.24
N ALA A 20 -13.46 5.89 14.37
CA ALA A 20 -13.47 5.23 15.67
C ALA A 20 -12.18 5.52 16.45
N PHE A 21 -11.02 5.46 15.80
CA PHE A 21 -9.74 5.80 16.41
C PHE A 21 -9.68 7.27 16.85
N PHE A 22 -10.22 8.18 16.04
CA PHE A 22 -10.35 9.59 16.40
C PHE A 22 -11.21 9.79 17.64
N LEU A 23 -12.37 9.13 17.74
CA LEU A 23 -13.26 9.26 18.90
C LEU A 23 -12.64 8.76 20.20
N ILE A 24 -11.74 7.78 20.14
CA ILE A 24 -11.09 7.18 21.32
C ILE A 24 -9.85 7.98 21.73
N THR A 25 -9.07 8.47 20.76
CA THR A 25 -7.72 9.01 21.01
C THR A 25 -7.66 10.54 21.00
N ALA A 26 -8.63 11.26 20.41
CA ALA A 26 -8.52 12.71 20.27
C ALA A 26 -8.91 13.46 21.55
N PRO A 27 -7.96 14.08 22.29
CA PRO A 27 -8.30 15.00 23.37
C PRO A 27 -9.01 16.22 22.77
N ALA A 28 -10.15 16.58 23.37
CA ALA A 28 -10.98 17.73 22.98
C ALA A 28 -11.50 17.74 21.53
N LEU A 29 -11.58 16.58 20.85
CA LEU A 29 -12.18 16.43 19.51
C LEU A 29 -11.70 17.49 18.49
N GLN A 30 -10.44 17.90 18.57
CA GLN A 30 -9.91 18.92 17.67
C GLN A 30 -9.74 18.36 16.26
N LEU A 31 -10.17 19.14 15.25
CA LEU A 31 -10.10 18.76 13.84
C LEU A 31 -8.68 18.35 13.39
N LYS A 32 -7.65 18.94 13.99
CA LYS A 32 -6.23 18.59 13.75
C LYS A 32 -5.93 17.11 13.95
N HIS A 33 -6.55 16.47 14.95
CA HIS A 33 -6.28 15.06 15.24
C HIS A 33 -6.90 14.16 14.17
N MET A 34 -8.06 14.53 13.63
CA MET A 34 -8.68 13.81 12.53
C MET A 34 -7.84 13.90 11.25
N ILE A 35 -7.31 15.09 10.95
CA ILE A 35 -6.39 15.32 9.82
C ILE A 35 -5.14 14.42 9.97
N ASN A 36 -4.53 14.40 11.16
CA ASN A 36 -3.35 13.58 11.41
C ASN A 36 -3.64 12.08 11.26
N ILE A 37 -4.75 11.58 11.78
CA ILE A 37 -5.12 10.16 11.66
C ILE A 37 -5.31 9.79 10.18
N LEU A 38 -6.06 10.60 9.42
CA LEU A 38 -6.26 10.38 7.99
C LEU A 38 -4.94 10.45 7.21
N PHE A 39 -4.03 11.34 7.60
CA PHE A 39 -2.69 11.42 7.03
C PHE A 39 -1.88 10.15 7.29
N TYR A 40 -1.78 9.68 8.53
CA TYR A 40 -1.02 8.46 8.84
C TYR A 40 -1.61 7.23 8.15
N PHE A 41 -2.93 7.08 8.13
CA PHE A 41 -3.59 5.98 7.42
C PHE A 41 -3.38 6.07 5.91
N GLY A 42 -3.58 7.25 5.32
CA GLY A 42 -3.37 7.50 3.90
C GLY A 42 -1.92 7.28 3.46
N ALA A 43 -0.96 7.78 4.24
CA ALA A 43 0.47 7.61 4.01
C ALA A 43 0.88 6.14 4.09
N CYS A 44 0.37 5.38 5.06
CA CYS A 44 0.63 3.95 5.16
C CYS A 44 0.12 3.19 3.91
N TRP A 45 -1.12 3.45 3.49
CA TRP A 45 -1.68 2.85 2.28
C TRP A 45 -0.94 3.25 1.01
N LEU A 46 -0.52 4.51 0.88
CA LEU A 46 0.29 4.97 -0.25
C LEU A 46 1.68 4.32 -0.26
N PHE A 47 2.34 4.26 0.89
CA PHE A 47 3.64 3.62 1.01
C PHE A 47 3.59 2.16 0.57
N VAL A 48 2.61 1.41 1.09
CA VAL A 48 2.37 0.01 0.69
C VAL A 48 2.00 -0.08 -0.79
N GLY A 49 1.13 0.81 -1.29
CA GLY A 49 0.71 0.84 -2.68
C GLY A 49 1.89 1.07 -3.65
N ILE A 50 2.74 2.05 -3.37
CA ILE A 50 3.94 2.36 -4.17
C ILE A 50 4.96 1.23 -4.05
N PHE A 51 5.16 0.67 -2.87
CA PHE A 51 6.06 -0.47 -2.68
C PHE A 51 5.62 -1.67 -3.54
N LEU A 52 4.34 -2.03 -3.46
CA LEU A 52 3.77 -3.13 -4.25
C LEU A 52 3.77 -2.82 -5.75
N TRP A 53 3.63 -1.55 -6.14
CA TRP A 53 3.79 -1.13 -7.53
C TRP A 53 5.20 -1.42 -8.05
N THR A 54 6.23 -1.10 -7.27
CA THR A 54 7.63 -1.39 -7.62
C THR A 54 7.89 -2.90 -7.68
N VAL A 55 7.32 -3.68 -6.75
CA VAL A 55 7.42 -5.15 -6.77
C VAL A 55 6.76 -5.74 -8.02
N HIS A 56 5.53 -5.30 -8.32
CA HIS A 56 4.81 -5.79 -9.49
C HIS A 56 5.43 -5.32 -10.81
N GLY A 57 6.09 -4.16 -10.83
CA GLY A 57 6.78 -3.63 -12.01
C GLY A 57 8.03 -4.39 -12.45
N GLY A 58 8.34 -5.54 -11.83
CA GLY A 58 9.46 -6.40 -12.22
C GLY A 58 10.84 -5.89 -11.79
N PHE A 59 10.92 -4.82 -10.99
CA PHE A 59 12.19 -4.33 -10.44
C PHE A 59 12.91 -5.43 -9.64
N PHE A 60 12.17 -6.11 -8.77
CA PHE A 60 12.71 -7.19 -7.95
C PHE A 60 13.00 -8.46 -8.77
N ASP A 61 12.31 -8.68 -9.89
CA ASP A 61 12.60 -9.80 -10.79
C ASP A 61 14.00 -9.64 -11.40
N GLY A 62 14.35 -8.41 -11.83
CA GLY A 62 15.70 -8.09 -12.32
C GLY A 62 16.79 -8.30 -11.26
N VAL A 63 16.51 -7.93 -10.01
CA VAL A 63 17.42 -8.16 -8.87
C VAL A 63 17.61 -9.66 -8.63
N VAL A 64 16.53 -10.44 -8.54
CA VAL A 64 16.57 -11.89 -8.32
C VAL A 64 17.31 -12.58 -9.47
N TYR A 65 17.06 -12.19 -10.72
CA TYR A 65 17.77 -12.71 -11.88
C TYR A 65 19.28 -12.42 -11.81
N GLY A 66 19.68 -11.21 -11.40
CA GLY A 66 21.08 -10.83 -11.25
C GLY A 66 21.82 -11.65 -10.18
N PHE A 67 21.19 -11.86 -9.03
CA PHE A 67 21.73 -12.71 -7.96
C PHE A 67 21.81 -14.17 -8.40
N ARG A 68 20.77 -14.70 -9.04
CA ARG A 68 20.71 -16.07 -9.54
C ARG A 68 21.86 -16.36 -10.51
N LYS A 69 22.03 -15.49 -11.53
CA LYS A 69 23.10 -15.61 -12.51
C LYS A 69 24.50 -15.54 -11.88
N SER A 70 24.66 -14.69 -10.87
CA SER A 70 25.93 -14.56 -10.15
C SER A 70 26.24 -15.80 -9.30
N PHE A 71 25.21 -16.38 -8.66
CA PHE A 71 25.35 -17.55 -7.81
C PHE A 71 25.64 -18.82 -8.63
N GLU A 72 24.94 -19.02 -9.76
CA GLU A 72 25.20 -20.10 -10.72
C GLU A 72 26.65 -20.06 -11.24
N ARG A 73 27.15 -18.87 -11.57
CA ARG A 73 28.52 -18.68 -12.05
C ARG A 73 29.56 -18.98 -10.97
N SER A 74 29.29 -18.61 -9.72
CA SER A 74 30.22 -18.86 -8.60
C SER A 74 30.24 -20.31 -8.14
N PHE A 75 29.10 -21.01 -8.13
CA PHE A 75 29.00 -22.37 -7.59
C PHE A 75 29.07 -23.49 -8.65
N LYS A 76 29.18 -23.18 -9.95
CA LYS A 76 29.20 -24.17 -11.07
C LYS A 76 28.08 -25.23 -10.96
N ARG A 77 26.97 -24.89 -10.30
CA ARG A 77 25.83 -25.79 -10.12
C ARG A 77 24.81 -25.42 -11.19
N ASN A 78 24.57 -26.32 -12.15
CA ASN A 78 23.44 -26.19 -13.06
C ASN A 78 22.17 -26.24 -12.22
N ASP A 79 21.50 -25.10 -12.08
CA ASP A 79 20.40 -24.94 -11.15
C ASP A 79 19.09 -25.46 -11.78
N TYR A 80 18.63 -26.61 -11.31
CA TYR A 80 17.33 -27.23 -11.67
C TYR A 80 16.13 -26.52 -11.02
N LEU A 81 16.34 -25.42 -10.28
CA LEU A 81 15.30 -24.59 -9.66
C LEU A 81 14.68 -23.57 -10.64
N SER A 82 14.85 -23.73 -11.96
CA SER A 82 14.76 -22.60 -12.90
C SER A 82 13.41 -22.34 -13.56
N GLU A 83 12.47 -23.28 -13.57
CA GLU A 83 11.20 -23.09 -14.30
C GLU A 83 9.95 -22.98 -13.44
N ASN A 84 9.96 -23.41 -12.17
CA ASN A 84 8.74 -23.48 -11.35
C ASN A 84 8.66 -22.45 -10.20
N ASP A 85 9.71 -21.64 -10.00
CA ASP A 85 9.69 -20.63 -8.96
C ASP A 85 8.95 -19.38 -9.43
N THR A 86 7.83 -19.09 -8.78
CA THR A 86 7.04 -17.89 -9.04
C THR A 86 7.89 -16.64 -8.83
N VAL A 87 7.96 -15.81 -9.86
CA VAL A 87 8.67 -14.53 -9.81
C VAL A 87 8.00 -13.58 -8.81
N PRO A 88 8.78 -12.73 -8.12
CA PRO A 88 8.24 -11.74 -7.18
C PRO A 88 7.07 -10.91 -7.73
N SER A 89 7.11 -10.55 -9.02
CA SER A 89 6.02 -9.81 -9.67
C SER A 89 4.70 -10.56 -9.76
N GLU A 90 4.72 -11.89 -9.98
CA GLU A 90 3.53 -12.75 -10.08
C GLU A 90 2.89 -13.03 -8.72
N LYS A 91 3.66 -12.92 -7.63
CA LYS A 91 3.13 -13.05 -6.26
C LYS A 91 2.23 -11.88 -5.86
N VAL A 92 2.34 -10.74 -6.55
CA VAL A 92 1.57 -9.53 -6.25
C VAL A 92 0.47 -9.33 -7.28
N SER A 93 -0.79 -9.40 -6.85
CA SER A 93 -1.91 -9.13 -7.76
C SER A 93 -2.04 -7.63 -8.09
N ILE A 94 -2.09 -7.28 -9.38
CA ILE A 94 -2.28 -5.90 -9.83
C ILE A 94 -3.58 -5.26 -9.30
N SER A 95 -4.60 -6.08 -9.06
CA SER A 95 -5.86 -5.64 -8.44
C SER A 95 -5.65 -5.12 -7.03
N PHE A 96 -4.79 -5.77 -6.23
CA PHE A 96 -4.45 -5.35 -4.89
C PHE A 96 -3.58 -4.08 -4.89
N VAL A 97 -2.60 -3.98 -5.80
CA VAL A 97 -1.80 -2.76 -5.98
C VAL A 97 -2.70 -1.56 -6.28
N LYS A 98 -3.58 -1.69 -7.29
CA LYS A 98 -4.53 -0.63 -7.65
C LYS A 98 -5.49 -0.29 -6.52
N ALA A 99 -5.90 -1.28 -5.72
CA ALA A 99 -6.75 -1.04 -4.54
C ALA A 99 -5.99 -0.26 -3.46
N ALA A 100 -4.77 -0.65 -3.12
CA ALA A 100 -3.94 0.03 -2.12
C ALA A 100 -3.64 1.48 -2.51
N CYS A 101 -3.24 1.73 -3.75
CA CYS A 101 -3.04 3.08 -4.27
C CYS A 101 -4.33 3.91 -4.23
N PHE A 102 -5.48 3.32 -4.59
CA PHE A 102 -6.77 4.01 -4.55
C PHE A 102 -7.15 4.42 -3.12
N GLN A 103 -6.96 3.52 -2.13
CA GLN A 103 -7.21 3.83 -0.72
C GLN A 103 -6.36 5.01 -0.25
N GLY A 104 -5.04 4.92 -0.49
CA GLY A 104 -4.10 5.95 -0.09
C GLY A 104 -4.42 7.31 -0.72
N PHE A 105 -4.70 7.32 -2.03
CA PHE A 105 -5.03 8.55 -2.75
C PHE A 105 -6.33 9.20 -2.26
N CYS A 106 -7.39 8.42 -2.07
CA CYS A 106 -8.65 8.98 -1.56
C CYS A 106 -8.52 9.52 -0.14
N LEU A 107 -7.80 8.84 0.75
CA LEU A 107 -7.54 9.32 2.11
C LEU A 107 -6.70 10.60 2.09
N LEU A 108 -5.72 10.69 1.20
CA LEU A 108 -4.91 11.90 1.03
C LEU A 108 -5.76 13.07 0.52
N VAL A 109 -6.60 12.87 -0.51
CA VAL A 109 -7.50 13.92 -1.01
C VAL A 109 -8.46 14.39 0.08
N LEU A 110 -9.05 13.47 0.83
CA LEU A 110 -9.95 13.81 1.94
C LEU A 110 -9.22 14.61 3.03
N MET A 111 -8.01 14.20 3.38
CA MET A 111 -7.16 14.90 4.33
C MET A 111 -6.84 16.33 3.84
N LEU A 112 -6.50 16.52 2.56
CA LEU A 112 -6.24 17.85 1.98
C LEU A 112 -7.48 18.75 2.01
N ILE A 113 -8.67 18.19 1.75
CA ILE A 113 -9.94 18.93 1.87
C ILE A 113 -10.15 19.39 3.32
N LEU A 114 -9.88 18.53 4.31
CA LEU A 114 -9.99 18.91 5.72
C LEU A 114 -8.93 19.93 6.14
N LEU A 115 -7.71 19.82 5.61
CA LEU A 115 -6.61 20.74 5.89
C LEU A 115 -6.90 22.14 5.33
N THR A 116 -7.37 22.23 4.09
CA THR A 116 -7.77 23.51 3.48
C THR A 116 -8.91 24.15 4.26
N ARG A 117 -9.89 23.37 4.71
CA ARG A 117 -10.96 23.86 5.61
C ARG A 117 -10.44 24.32 6.96
N PHE A 118 -9.45 23.65 7.53
CA PHE A 118 -8.88 24.03 8.83
C PHE A 118 -8.10 25.35 8.78
N TYR A 119 -7.46 25.67 7.66
CA TYR A 119 -6.70 26.93 7.51
C TYR A 119 -7.53 28.07 6.91
N ALA A 120 -8.61 27.75 6.17
CA ALA A 120 -9.51 28.75 5.61
C ALA A 120 -10.60 29.23 6.59
N ALA A 121 -10.75 28.57 7.74
CA ALA A 121 -11.66 28.93 8.83
C ALA A 121 -10.89 29.61 9.96
#